data_AF-A0AA39N479-F1
#
_entry.id   AF-A0AA39N479-F1
#
_cell.length_a   1.000
_cell.length_b   1.000
_cell.length_c   1.000
_cell.angle_alpha   90.00
_cell.angle_beta   90.00
_cell.angle_gamma   90.00
#
_symmetry.space_group_name_H-M   'P 1'
#
loop_
_entity.id
_entity.type
_entity.pdbx_description
1 polymer ?
#
loop_
_entity_poly.entity_id
_entity_poly.type
_entity_poly.pdbx_seq_one_letter_code
_entity_poly.pdbx_strand_id
1 'polypeptide(L)'
;MLVEKNILDGDVPPRRVWDLHANRVVPWWVARKCPWPISHAWVDDKDLKREMSPINGYQWPVPMPKDADLNLIRIEMLNFGAEYIWLDVLCLRQKGEGSDPRDNPSKEEWERRELLRREEWKVDLPTIGWVYHNAEKVVYYFSGLGLPLSFKPGDFENDRCWFNRGWTLQETRDNLLIAGEARKLSDDGFMTGHMQKLFEKKLASLRQMRREESIFRILSQMQKRKSTNPVDKVAGLVYLFYSQYIPIYDADQSEEDAWTELVSIAQDWFRADLFFLYPEPGNGKKFWHPSWEQVMTEVLPKSSLNKVLYNIKINRTKKGGDKYLGLRIDSCRVRGLVDEPSPEIPRCGKLDITSHLGRKHTFDVVANHAYPIPDGKYTLIGTAKHGSTMEGVIWVVGKEDGVRKKKFRKVSVLSMANKREEDKLWKLDVHRYTKTPLL
;
A
#
# COMPACT_ATOMS: atom_id res chain seq x y z
N MET A 1 -11.56 1.71 21.17
CA MET A 1 -10.87 2.08 19.92
C MET A 1 -9.57 1.30 19.74
N LEU A 2 -8.73 1.15 20.77
CA LEU A 2 -7.47 0.38 20.70
C LEU A 2 -7.58 -0.98 21.42
N VAL A 3 -7.12 -2.06 20.79
CA VAL A 3 -6.86 -3.37 21.42
C VAL A 3 -5.54 -3.92 20.90
N GLU A 4 -4.64 -4.31 21.79
CA GLU A 4 -3.34 -4.93 21.43
C GLU A 4 -2.59 -4.15 20.32
N LYS A 5 -2.47 -2.82 20.46
CA LYS A 5 -1.84 -1.91 19.48
C LYS A 5 -2.54 -1.78 18.10
N ASN A 6 -3.77 -2.27 17.97
CA ASN A 6 -4.58 -2.14 16.77
C ASN A 6 -5.80 -1.23 17.01
N ILE A 7 -6.12 -0.42 16.01
CA ILE A 7 -7.38 0.31 15.94
C ILE A 7 -8.43 -0.63 15.34
N LEU A 8 -9.49 -0.90 16.12
CA LEU A 8 -10.46 -1.96 15.87
C LEU A 8 -11.41 -1.71 14.68
N ASP A 9 -11.50 -0.47 14.23
CA ASP A 9 -12.34 -0.05 13.12
C ASP A 9 -11.48 0.76 12.16
N GLY A 10 -11.50 0.43 10.86
CA GLY A 10 -10.82 1.20 9.81
C GLY A 10 -11.53 2.52 9.49
N ASP A 11 -12.77 2.68 9.95
CA ASP A 11 -13.61 3.87 9.77
C ASP A 11 -13.35 4.94 10.83
N VAL A 12 -12.08 5.35 10.97
CA VAL A 12 -11.68 6.35 11.97
C VAL A 12 -11.65 7.74 11.32
N PRO A 13 -12.61 8.63 11.61
CA PRO A 13 -12.58 9.98 11.08
C PRO A 13 -11.41 10.79 11.64
N PRO A 14 -10.99 11.89 10.97
CA PRO A 14 -9.92 12.72 11.47
C PRO A 14 -10.28 13.32 12.83
N ARG A 15 -9.27 13.66 13.64
CA ARG A 15 -9.52 14.35 14.91
C ARG A 15 -10.10 15.75 14.72
N ARG A 16 -9.66 16.42 13.65
CA ARG A 16 -9.89 17.85 13.41
C ARG A 16 -10.13 18.13 11.94
N VAL A 17 -10.82 19.23 11.67
CA VAL A 17 -11.10 19.76 10.33
C VAL A 17 -11.07 21.28 10.38
N TRP A 18 -10.73 21.90 9.25
CA TRP A 18 -10.78 23.34 9.07
C TRP A 18 -12.16 23.75 8.58
N ASP A 19 -12.90 24.47 9.42
CA ASP A 19 -14.12 25.18 9.05
C ASP A 19 -13.73 26.44 8.27
N LEU A 20 -14.03 26.46 6.98
CA LEU A 20 -13.68 27.57 6.11
C LEU A 20 -14.52 28.81 6.41
N HIS A 21 -15.78 28.68 6.84
CA HIS A 21 -16.60 29.86 7.12
C HIS A 21 -16.15 30.55 8.41
N ALA A 22 -15.91 29.79 9.47
CA ALA A 22 -15.41 30.32 10.74
C ALA A 22 -13.88 30.56 10.75
N ASN A 23 -13.17 30.14 9.71
CA ASN A 23 -11.72 30.19 9.56
C ASN A 23 -10.96 29.65 10.78
N ARG A 24 -11.37 28.47 11.26
CA ARG A 24 -10.78 27.83 12.45
C ARG A 24 -10.81 26.31 12.34
N VAL A 25 -9.86 25.68 13.00
CA VAL A 25 -9.82 24.23 13.17
C VAL A 25 -10.77 23.85 14.30
N VAL A 26 -11.69 22.93 14.01
CA VAL A 26 -12.69 22.42 14.94
C VAL A 26 -12.59 20.90 15.04
N PRO A 27 -13.09 20.28 16.13
CA PRO A 27 -13.24 18.83 16.18
C PRO A 27 -14.11 18.32 15.02
N TRP A 28 -13.76 17.16 14.47
CA TRP A 28 -14.45 16.58 13.32
C TRP A 28 -15.98 16.47 13.46
N TRP A 29 -16.47 16.11 14.66
CA TRP A 29 -17.90 15.93 14.92
C TRP A 29 -18.74 17.20 14.69
N VAL A 30 -18.10 18.37 14.57
CA VAL A 30 -18.76 19.64 14.20
C VAL A 30 -19.13 19.67 12.71
N ALA A 31 -18.34 19.06 11.83
CA ALA A 31 -18.48 19.25 10.38
C ALA A 31 -19.79 18.70 9.79
N ARG A 32 -20.45 17.74 10.45
CA ARG A 32 -21.69 17.07 9.97
C ARG A 32 -21.62 16.48 8.54
N LYS A 33 -20.50 16.60 7.83
CA LYS A 33 -20.22 16.10 6.48
C LYS A 33 -18.73 15.83 6.30
N CYS A 34 -18.39 14.89 5.40
CA CYS A 34 -17.00 14.57 5.03
C CYS A 34 -16.26 15.82 4.54
N PRO A 35 -15.07 16.12 5.09
CA PRO A 35 -14.32 17.29 4.67
C PRO A 35 -13.65 16.97 3.33
N TRP A 36 -13.37 17.97 2.51
CA TRP A 36 -12.51 17.72 1.35
C TRP A 36 -11.06 17.79 1.80
N PRO A 37 -10.24 16.75 1.59
CA PRO A 37 -8.85 16.81 1.94
C PRO A 37 -8.05 17.55 0.87
N ILE A 38 -7.03 18.27 1.31
CA ILE A 38 -6.00 18.83 0.44
C ILE A 38 -4.79 17.89 0.49
N SER A 39 -4.34 17.48 -0.69
CA SER A 39 -3.08 16.77 -0.90
C SER A 39 -2.10 17.73 -1.56
N HIS A 40 -0.86 17.82 -1.09
CA HIS A 40 0.10 18.77 -1.62
C HIS A 40 1.54 18.26 -1.63
N ALA A 41 2.35 18.80 -2.54
CA ALA A 41 3.80 18.61 -2.49
C ALA A 41 4.40 19.39 -1.31
N TRP A 42 5.59 18.94 -0.88
CA TRP A 42 6.42 19.70 0.04
C TRP A 42 7.45 20.49 -0.76
N VAL A 43 7.75 21.72 -0.34
CA VAL A 43 8.88 22.47 -0.86
C VAL A 43 10.11 22.24 0.02
N ASP A 44 11.26 22.74 -0.41
CA ASP A 44 12.49 22.72 0.39
C ASP A 44 12.30 23.39 1.76
N ASP A 45 12.95 22.88 2.80
CA ASP A 45 12.81 23.42 4.16
C ASP A 45 13.23 24.91 4.25
N LYS A 46 14.20 25.33 3.43
CA LYS A 46 14.61 26.75 3.32
C LYS A 46 13.52 27.64 2.71
N ASP A 47 12.58 27.06 1.98
CA ASP A 47 11.48 27.73 1.30
C ASP A 47 10.16 27.57 2.05
N LEU A 48 10.19 26.87 3.20
CA LEU A 48 9.09 26.82 4.16
C LEU A 48 9.19 27.98 5.17
N LYS A 49 8.03 28.51 5.55
CA LYS A 49 7.83 29.26 6.80
C LYS A 49 7.06 28.39 7.79
N ARG A 50 7.34 28.54 9.08
CA ARG A 50 6.69 27.81 10.19
C ARG A 50 6.16 28.81 11.20
N GLU A 51 4.89 29.16 11.05
CA GLU A 51 4.28 30.25 11.81
C GLU A 51 3.11 29.74 12.65
N MET A 52 2.98 30.26 13.86
CA MET A 52 1.81 29.98 14.69
C MET A 52 0.60 30.70 14.13
N SER A 53 -0.53 30.00 14.01
CA SER A 53 -1.74 30.54 13.38
C SER A 53 -2.93 30.57 14.36
N PRO A 54 -3.76 31.63 14.37
CA PRO A 54 -5.03 31.61 15.09
C PRO A 54 -5.97 30.51 14.59
N ILE A 55 -5.81 30.07 13.33
CA ILE A 55 -6.67 29.07 12.69
C ILE A 55 -6.63 27.76 13.47
N ASN A 56 -5.46 27.30 13.92
CA ASN A 56 -5.33 26.09 14.76
C ASN A 56 -5.29 26.39 16.27
N GLY A 57 -5.74 27.59 16.67
CA GLY A 57 -5.71 28.04 18.06
C GLY A 57 -4.30 28.24 18.62
N TYR A 58 -3.32 28.49 17.75
CA TYR A 58 -1.91 28.61 18.08
C TYR A 58 -1.38 27.41 18.90
N GLN A 59 -1.79 26.20 18.53
CA GLN A 59 -1.38 24.99 19.25
C GLN A 59 -0.10 24.35 18.68
N TRP A 60 0.23 24.61 17.42
CA TRP A 60 1.45 24.18 16.74
C TRP A 60 1.74 25.09 15.54
N PRO A 61 2.99 25.16 15.05
CA PRO A 61 3.31 25.97 13.89
C PRO A 61 2.83 25.29 12.60
N VAL A 62 2.40 26.09 11.65
CA VAL A 62 1.88 25.62 10.36
C VAL A 62 2.98 25.76 9.30
N PRO A 63 3.62 24.66 8.88
CA PRO A 63 4.61 24.69 7.81
C PRO A 63 3.92 24.90 6.46
N MET A 64 4.36 25.89 5.69
CA MET A 64 3.87 26.15 4.33
C MET A 64 4.93 26.88 3.51
N PRO A 65 4.85 26.90 2.17
CA PRO A 65 5.75 27.72 1.34
C PRO A 65 5.72 29.19 1.76
N LYS A 66 6.85 29.89 1.66
CA LYS A 66 6.95 31.32 2.03
C LYS A 66 5.92 32.18 1.29
N ASP A 67 5.72 31.88 0.01
CA ASP A 67 4.80 32.61 -0.88
C ASP A 67 3.34 32.13 -0.76
N ALA A 68 3.06 31.14 0.08
CA ALA A 68 1.69 30.67 0.31
C ALA A 68 0.98 31.51 1.38
N ASP A 69 -0.34 31.65 1.22
CA ASP A 69 -1.23 32.28 2.20
C ASP A 69 -2.47 31.40 2.43
N LEU A 70 -2.72 31.04 3.70
CA LEU A 70 -3.88 30.25 4.09
C LEU A 70 -5.21 30.96 3.74
N ASN A 71 -5.26 32.28 3.72
CA ASN A 71 -6.47 33.00 3.32
C ASN A 71 -6.75 32.85 1.82
N LEU A 72 -5.72 32.85 0.98
CA LEU A 72 -5.87 32.60 -0.46
C LEU A 72 -6.29 31.16 -0.73
N ILE A 73 -5.66 30.19 -0.06
CA ILE A 73 -6.07 28.78 -0.12
C ILE A 73 -7.54 28.64 0.31
N ARG A 74 -7.93 29.27 1.43
CA ARG A 74 -9.32 29.28 1.91
C ARG A 74 -10.29 29.84 0.87
N ILE A 75 -9.97 30.97 0.25
CA ILE A 75 -10.79 31.58 -0.80
C ILE A 75 -10.93 30.62 -1.99
N GLU A 76 -9.84 29.99 -2.42
CA GLU A 76 -9.85 29.00 -3.50
C GLU A 76 -10.75 27.81 -3.15
N MET A 77 -10.65 27.28 -1.92
CA MET A 77 -11.49 26.15 -1.49
C MET A 77 -12.97 26.54 -1.39
N LEU A 78 -13.29 27.74 -0.88
CA LEU A 78 -14.65 28.28 -0.85
C LEU A 78 -15.21 28.44 -2.26
N ASN A 79 -14.40 28.89 -3.23
CA ASN A 79 -14.80 28.99 -4.63
C ASN A 79 -15.06 27.63 -5.27
N PHE A 80 -14.36 26.57 -4.84
CA PHE A 80 -14.69 25.20 -5.24
C PHE A 80 -15.96 24.65 -4.56
N GLY A 81 -16.51 25.36 -3.57
CA GLY A 81 -17.73 24.98 -2.85
C GLY A 81 -17.48 24.14 -1.60
N ALA A 82 -16.25 24.07 -1.09
CA ALA A 82 -15.98 23.40 0.17
C ALA A 82 -16.46 24.26 1.36
N GLU A 83 -16.94 23.60 2.42
CA GLU A 83 -17.21 24.27 3.71
C GLU A 83 -16.25 23.78 4.80
N TYR A 84 -15.89 22.49 4.77
CA TYR A 84 -14.93 21.87 5.67
C TYR A 84 -13.81 21.22 4.87
N ILE A 85 -12.58 21.51 5.28
CA ILE A 85 -11.37 20.97 4.66
C ILE A 85 -10.58 20.16 5.68
N TRP A 86 -9.94 19.10 5.22
CA TRP A 86 -8.85 18.48 5.98
C TRP A 86 -7.52 18.87 5.32
N LEU A 87 -6.70 19.61 6.05
CA LEU A 87 -5.36 20.01 5.63
C LEU A 87 -4.41 19.56 6.73
N ASP A 88 -3.49 18.65 6.41
CA ASP A 88 -2.57 18.00 7.35
C ASP A 88 -1.81 19.00 8.23
N VAL A 89 -1.29 20.10 7.64
CA VAL A 89 -0.54 21.14 8.36
C VAL A 89 -1.39 21.90 9.39
N LEU A 90 -2.71 21.90 9.23
CA LEU A 90 -3.68 22.53 10.15
C LEU A 90 -4.42 21.53 11.05
N CYS A 91 -4.60 20.29 10.62
CA CYS A 91 -5.45 19.32 11.32
C CYS A 91 -4.62 18.32 12.16
N LEU A 92 -3.36 18.12 11.81
CA LEU A 92 -2.39 17.32 12.56
C LEU A 92 -1.38 18.23 13.25
N ARG A 93 -1.01 17.87 14.49
CA ARG A 93 0.10 18.53 15.19
C ARG A 93 1.39 18.34 14.38
N GLN A 94 2.07 19.44 14.10
CA GLN A 94 3.29 19.47 13.29
C GLN A 94 4.55 19.50 14.16
N LYS A 95 5.67 19.01 13.61
CA LYS A 95 6.97 19.05 14.27
C LYS A 95 7.59 20.46 14.16
N GLY A 96 8.29 20.86 15.22
CA GLY A 96 9.22 21.98 15.23
C GLY A 96 8.76 23.16 16.08
N GLU A 97 9.72 24.02 16.39
CA GLU A 97 9.49 25.34 16.98
C GLU A 97 9.20 26.30 15.81
N GLY A 98 8.19 27.16 15.97
CA GLY A 98 7.86 28.19 14.98
C GLY A 98 7.78 29.55 15.62
N SER A 99 7.74 30.59 14.80
CA SER A 99 7.56 31.96 15.30
C SER A 99 6.15 32.11 15.89
N ASP A 100 6.10 32.44 17.19
CA ASP A 100 4.84 32.81 17.85
C ASP A 100 4.78 34.34 17.95
N PRO A 101 3.79 34.99 17.32
CA PRO A 101 3.66 36.45 17.36
C PRO A 101 3.18 36.98 18.72
N ARG A 102 2.82 36.10 19.68
CA ARG A 102 2.28 36.49 20.98
C ARG A 102 3.35 36.50 22.07
N ASP A 103 4.20 35.48 22.10
CA ASP A 103 5.41 35.33 22.93
C ASP A 103 6.03 33.96 22.64
N ASN A 104 7.37 33.82 22.75
CA ASN A 104 8.03 32.54 22.51
C ASN A 104 7.67 31.52 23.62
N PRO A 105 7.12 30.34 23.28
CA PRO A 105 6.83 29.30 24.26
C PRO A 105 8.11 28.88 24.99
N SER A 106 7.98 28.57 26.28
CA SER A 106 9.09 28.02 27.06
C SER A 106 9.52 26.66 26.49
N LYS A 107 10.76 26.25 26.77
CA LYS A 107 11.27 24.93 26.38
C LYS A 107 10.39 23.79 26.90
N GLU A 108 9.94 23.89 28.15
CA GLU A 108 9.05 22.89 28.77
C GLU A 108 7.69 22.81 28.05
N GLU A 109 7.17 23.94 27.59
CA GLU A 109 5.94 23.96 26.80
C GLU A 109 6.13 23.28 25.44
N TRP A 110 7.25 23.51 24.77
CA TRP A 110 7.58 22.81 23.53
C TRP A 110 7.74 21.31 23.71
N GLU A 111 8.41 20.87 24.77
CA GLU A 111 8.54 19.45 25.11
C GLU A 111 7.17 18.81 25.36
N ARG A 112 6.27 19.49 26.08
CA ARG A 112 4.90 19.02 26.29
C ARG A 112 4.11 18.93 24.98
N ARG A 113 4.24 19.92 24.08
CA ARG A 113 3.58 19.92 22.75
C ARG A 113 4.10 18.77 21.89
N GLU A 114 5.40 18.52 21.91
CA GLU A 114 6.06 17.43 21.17
C GLU A 114 5.63 16.05 21.70
N LEU A 115 5.53 15.87 23.02
CA LEU A 115 5.00 14.65 23.62
C LEU A 115 3.56 14.40 23.17
N LEU A 116 2.71 15.44 23.21
CA LEU A 116 1.31 15.33 22.79
C LEU A 116 1.18 15.02 21.29
N ARG A 117 2.04 15.61 20.46
CA ARG A 117 2.13 15.31 19.02
C ARG A 117 2.46 13.85 18.79
N ARG A 118 3.47 13.30 19.48
CA ARG A 118 3.87 11.89 19.36
C ARG A 118 2.73 10.94 19.75
N GLU A 119 2.01 11.24 20.83
CA GLU A 119 0.84 10.45 21.23
C GLU A 119 -0.32 10.54 20.24
N GLU A 120 -0.63 11.74 19.70
CA GLU A 120 -1.65 11.89 18.66
C GLU A 120 -1.26 11.14 17.38
N TRP A 121 0.01 11.22 16.96
CA TRP A 121 0.50 10.59 15.73
C TRP A 121 0.38 9.07 15.71
N LYS A 122 0.45 8.40 16.87
CA LYS A 122 0.23 6.94 16.96
C LYS A 122 -1.10 6.51 16.35
N VAL A 123 -2.12 7.37 16.43
CA VAL A 123 -3.46 7.11 15.91
C VAL A 123 -3.74 7.92 14.66
N ASP A 124 -3.42 9.20 14.66
CA ASP A 124 -3.89 10.13 13.64
C ASP A 124 -3.17 9.91 12.29
N LEU A 125 -1.87 9.57 12.28
CA LEU A 125 -1.10 9.29 11.04
C LEU A 125 -1.60 8.05 10.28
N PRO A 126 -1.74 6.87 10.91
CA PRO A 126 -2.16 5.68 10.18
C PRO A 126 -3.64 5.75 9.76
N THR A 127 -4.43 6.71 10.28
CA THR A 127 -5.83 6.95 9.91
C THR A 127 -6.03 8.02 8.82
N ILE A 128 -4.96 8.70 8.36
CA ILE A 128 -5.07 9.79 7.36
C ILE A 128 -5.82 9.34 6.10
N GLY A 129 -5.60 8.11 5.63
CA GLY A 129 -6.24 7.60 4.43
C GLY A 129 -7.77 7.64 4.49
N TRP A 130 -8.37 7.68 5.68
CA TRP A 130 -9.82 7.81 5.86
C TRP A 130 -10.41 9.02 5.14
N VAL A 131 -9.80 10.21 5.31
CA VAL A 131 -10.37 11.44 4.72
C VAL A 131 -10.32 11.38 3.21
N TYR A 132 -9.24 10.84 2.65
CA TYR A 132 -9.11 10.66 1.20
C TYR A 132 -10.08 9.60 0.70
N HIS A 133 -10.29 8.51 1.45
CA HIS A 133 -11.17 7.40 1.09
C HIS A 133 -12.69 7.69 1.24
N ASN A 134 -13.08 8.70 2.02
CA ASN A 134 -14.49 9.03 2.24
C ASN A 134 -14.93 10.38 1.67
N ALA A 135 -13.98 11.23 1.25
CA ALA A 135 -14.31 12.50 0.65
C ALA A 135 -14.88 12.36 -0.77
N GLU A 136 -15.86 13.22 -1.08
CA GLU A 136 -16.45 13.35 -2.42
C GLU A 136 -15.42 13.83 -3.45
N LYS A 137 -14.57 14.79 -3.04
CA LYS A 137 -13.52 15.41 -3.85
C LYS A 137 -12.24 15.52 -3.04
N VAL A 138 -11.10 15.41 -3.74
CA VAL A 138 -9.77 15.68 -3.19
C VAL A 138 -9.13 16.80 -4.00
N VAL A 139 -8.55 17.78 -3.31
CA VAL A 139 -7.88 18.92 -3.93
C VAL A 139 -6.37 18.70 -3.93
N TYR A 140 -5.71 18.93 -5.07
CA TYR A 140 -4.28 18.66 -5.24
C TYR A 140 -3.49 19.91 -5.60
N TYR A 141 -2.50 20.24 -4.77
CA TYR A 141 -1.42 21.18 -5.10
C TYR A 141 -0.14 20.43 -5.45
N PHE A 142 0.04 20.07 -6.72
CA PHE A 142 1.16 19.23 -7.16
C PHE A 142 2.54 19.92 -7.08
N SER A 143 2.58 21.25 -7.09
CA SER A 143 3.82 22.05 -7.05
C SER A 143 4.17 22.58 -5.66
N GLY A 144 3.27 22.42 -4.68
CA GLY A 144 3.43 22.89 -3.31
C GLY A 144 2.17 23.58 -2.79
N LEU A 145 1.88 23.46 -1.50
CA LEU A 145 0.65 24.00 -0.90
C LEU A 145 0.47 25.49 -1.21
N GLY A 146 -0.65 25.85 -1.85
CA GLY A 146 -0.96 27.24 -2.22
C GLY A 146 -0.14 27.82 -3.37
N LEU A 147 0.73 27.02 -4.01
CA LEU A 147 1.52 27.46 -5.15
C LEU A 147 0.81 27.17 -6.48
N PRO A 148 1.06 27.97 -7.53
CA PRO A 148 0.57 27.67 -8.87
C PRO A 148 1.06 26.32 -9.39
N LEU A 149 0.22 25.65 -10.19
CA LEU A 149 0.60 24.43 -10.89
C LEU A 149 1.65 24.75 -11.96
N SER A 150 2.89 24.42 -11.65
CA SER A 150 4.05 24.65 -12.52
C SER A 150 5.06 23.52 -12.34
N PHE A 151 5.60 23.04 -13.46
CA PHE A 151 6.67 22.06 -13.47
C PHE A 151 7.78 22.51 -14.41
N LYS A 152 9.01 22.54 -13.87
CA LYS A 152 10.26 22.81 -14.56
C LYS A 152 11.04 21.51 -14.78
N PRO A 153 11.94 21.43 -15.78
CA PRO A 153 12.83 20.29 -15.92
C PRO A 153 13.56 19.98 -14.61
N GLY A 154 13.53 18.72 -14.16
CA GLY A 154 14.11 18.30 -12.88
C GLY A 154 13.10 18.16 -11.73
N ASP A 155 11.91 18.78 -11.82
CA ASP A 155 10.94 18.75 -10.71
C ASP A 155 10.37 17.36 -10.46
N PHE A 156 10.27 16.51 -11.49
CA PHE A 156 9.75 15.15 -11.35
C PHE A 156 10.77 14.17 -10.74
N GLU A 157 12.04 14.54 -10.73
CA GLU A 157 13.15 13.79 -10.15
C GLU A 157 13.37 14.20 -8.68
N ASN A 158 12.82 15.33 -8.25
CA ASN A 158 12.92 15.80 -6.87
C ASN A 158 12.16 14.86 -5.90
N ASP A 159 12.80 14.44 -4.82
CA ASP A 159 12.22 13.57 -3.79
C ASP A 159 10.97 14.17 -3.11
N ARG A 160 10.83 15.50 -3.12
CA ARG A 160 9.67 16.20 -2.58
C ARG A 160 8.52 16.40 -3.58
N CYS A 161 8.75 16.08 -4.85
CA CYS A 161 7.69 16.03 -5.86
C CYS A 161 6.53 15.20 -5.35
N TRP A 162 5.30 15.67 -5.59
CA TRP A 162 4.10 14.98 -5.15
C TRP A 162 4.07 13.50 -5.56
N PHE A 163 4.53 13.17 -6.78
CA PHE A 163 4.56 11.81 -7.31
C PHE A 163 5.57 10.88 -6.63
N ASN A 164 6.55 11.44 -5.93
CA ASN A 164 7.67 10.71 -5.35
C ASN A 164 7.54 10.50 -3.83
N ARG A 165 6.56 11.12 -3.17
CA ARG A 165 6.39 10.99 -1.71
C ARG A 165 5.62 9.71 -1.33
N GLY A 166 6.03 9.00 -0.28
CA GLY A 166 5.36 7.77 0.17
C GLY A 166 3.89 8.00 0.54
N TRP A 167 3.65 8.98 1.43
CA TRP A 167 2.31 9.33 1.93
C TRP A 167 1.30 9.64 0.82
N THR A 168 1.70 10.39 -0.21
CA THR A 168 0.79 10.83 -1.28
C THR A 168 0.25 9.70 -2.16
N LEU A 169 0.81 8.48 -2.07
CA LEU A 169 0.25 7.33 -2.80
C LEU A 169 -1.16 7.01 -2.32
N GLN A 170 -1.41 7.02 -1.01
CA GLN A 170 -2.75 6.73 -0.46
C GLN A 170 -3.75 7.86 -0.74
N GLU A 171 -3.25 9.07 -0.94
CA GLU A 171 -4.03 10.29 -1.17
C GLU A 171 -4.58 10.37 -2.60
N THR A 172 -4.17 9.47 -3.50
CA THR A 172 -4.59 9.45 -4.91
C THR A 172 -6.05 9.01 -5.06
N ARG A 173 -6.87 9.79 -5.77
CA ARG A 173 -8.27 9.47 -6.09
C ARG A 173 -8.64 9.82 -7.54
N ASP A 174 -9.71 9.20 -8.04
CA ASP A 174 -10.24 9.49 -9.37
C ASP A 174 -10.96 10.86 -9.42
N ASN A 175 -11.68 11.22 -8.35
CA ASN A 175 -12.41 12.49 -8.19
C ASN A 175 -11.50 13.62 -7.72
N LEU A 176 -10.54 14.00 -8.55
CA LEU A 176 -9.56 15.04 -8.23
C LEU A 176 -9.95 16.42 -8.75
N LEU A 177 -9.65 17.44 -7.94
CA LEU A 177 -9.61 18.85 -8.32
C LEU A 177 -8.15 19.31 -8.28
N ILE A 178 -7.68 19.93 -9.36
CA ILE A 178 -6.33 20.48 -9.40
C ILE A 178 -6.39 21.94 -8.96
N ALA A 179 -5.67 22.27 -7.89
CA ALA A 179 -5.57 23.63 -7.38
C ALA A 179 -4.31 24.33 -7.91
N GLY A 180 -4.29 25.66 -7.82
CA GLY A 180 -3.21 26.46 -8.36
C GLY A 180 -3.21 26.54 -9.90
N GLU A 181 -4.28 26.10 -10.57
CA GLU A 181 -4.44 26.33 -12.01
C GLU A 181 -4.73 27.82 -12.25
N ALA A 182 -3.72 28.55 -12.71
CA ALA A 182 -3.94 29.90 -13.23
C ALA A 182 -4.79 29.79 -14.51
N ARG A 183 -5.95 30.47 -14.56
CA ARG A 183 -6.68 30.66 -15.82
C ARG A 183 -5.71 31.25 -16.83
N LYS A 184 -5.53 30.56 -17.98
CA LYS A 184 -4.66 30.94 -19.10
C LYS A 184 -4.85 32.42 -19.45
N LEU A 185 -4.02 33.29 -18.89
CA LEU A 185 -4.02 34.73 -19.17
C LEU A 185 -2.85 35.14 -20.08
N SER A 186 -1.92 34.22 -20.38
CA SER A 186 -0.83 34.45 -21.34
C SER A 186 -0.30 33.14 -21.93
N ASP A 187 0.12 33.19 -23.19
CA ASP A 187 0.61 32.06 -24.01
C ASP A 187 2.01 31.54 -23.56
N ASP A 188 2.69 32.29 -22.68
CA ASP A 188 3.92 31.86 -22.01
C ASP A 188 3.59 30.99 -20.78
N GLY A 189 3.18 29.76 -21.03
CA GLY A 189 2.67 28.85 -20.00
C GLY A 189 3.69 28.54 -18.89
N PHE A 190 3.21 28.54 -17.64
CA PHE A 190 3.92 28.09 -16.42
C PHE A 190 4.48 26.64 -16.48
N MET A 191 4.23 25.91 -17.58
CA MET A 191 4.64 24.55 -17.82
C MET A 191 4.83 24.34 -19.32
N THR A 192 5.96 23.74 -19.73
CA THR A 192 6.18 23.42 -21.15
C THR A 192 5.28 22.26 -21.57
N GLY A 193 4.95 22.17 -22.88
CA GLY A 193 4.12 21.07 -23.39
C GLY A 193 4.70 19.67 -23.13
N HIS A 194 6.04 19.54 -23.04
CA HIS A 194 6.69 18.30 -22.62
C HIS A 194 6.38 17.95 -21.16
N MET A 195 6.51 18.93 -20.25
CA MET A 195 6.24 18.74 -18.82
C MET A 195 4.76 18.43 -18.57
N GLN A 196 3.86 19.03 -19.33
CA GLN A 196 2.42 18.72 -19.28
C GLN A 196 2.14 17.27 -19.67
N LYS A 197 2.71 16.78 -20.78
CA LYS A 197 2.56 15.37 -21.19
C LYS A 197 3.11 14.40 -20.13
N LEU A 198 4.23 14.75 -19.49
CA LEU A 198 4.83 13.93 -18.44
C LEU A 198 3.96 13.90 -17.16
N PHE A 199 3.40 15.06 -16.78
CA PHE A 199 2.41 15.17 -15.70
C PHE A 199 1.19 14.27 -15.96
N GLU A 200 0.57 14.40 -17.13
CA GLU A 200 -0.61 13.62 -17.52
C GLU A 200 -0.31 12.12 -17.54
N LYS A 201 0.86 11.71 -18.04
CA LYS A 201 1.32 10.30 -18.03
C LYS A 201 1.47 9.75 -16.61
N LYS A 202 2.10 10.50 -15.71
CA LYS A 202 2.27 10.09 -14.30
C LYS A 202 0.91 9.98 -13.59
N LEU A 203 0.03 10.95 -13.80
CA LEU A 203 -1.33 10.94 -13.24
C LEU A 203 -2.18 9.78 -13.77
N ALA A 204 -2.11 9.50 -15.07
CA ALA A 204 -2.79 8.36 -15.69
C ALA A 204 -2.31 7.02 -15.11
N SER A 205 -1.00 6.87 -14.86
CA SER A 205 -0.44 5.67 -14.23
C SER A 205 -0.99 5.42 -12.82
N LEU A 206 -1.20 6.47 -12.03
CA LEU A 206 -1.77 6.35 -10.68
C LEU A 206 -3.27 6.02 -10.70
N ARG A 207 -4.02 6.61 -11.63
CA ARG A 207 -5.43 6.25 -11.87
C ARG A 207 -5.57 4.78 -12.31
N GLN A 208 -4.68 4.32 -13.17
CA GLN A 208 -4.65 2.92 -13.59
C GLN A 208 -4.37 1.98 -12.42
N MET A 209 -3.39 2.31 -11.57
CA MET A 209 -3.10 1.54 -10.36
C MET A 209 -4.32 1.39 -9.44
N ARG A 210 -5.11 2.47 -9.28
CA ARG A 210 -6.35 2.43 -8.46
C ARG A 210 -7.42 1.49 -9.03
N ARG A 211 -7.49 1.34 -10.36
CA ARG A 211 -8.49 0.50 -11.04
C ARG A 211 -8.09 -0.96 -11.13
N GLU A 212 -6.80 -1.26 -11.21
CA GLU A 212 -6.29 -2.62 -11.35
C GLU A 212 -6.39 -3.45 -10.06
N GLU A 213 -6.67 -2.81 -8.92
CA GLU A 213 -7.00 -3.50 -7.66
C GLU A 213 -5.96 -4.58 -7.27
N SER A 214 -4.71 -4.38 -7.66
CA SER A 214 -3.58 -5.32 -7.55
C SER A 214 -2.58 -4.85 -6.52
N ILE A 215 -2.24 -5.72 -5.56
CA ILE A 215 -1.25 -5.41 -4.53
C ILE A 215 0.13 -5.10 -5.14
N PHE A 216 0.55 -5.85 -6.16
CA PHE A 216 1.86 -5.63 -6.78
C PHE A 216 1.93 -4.33 -7.57
N ARG A 217 0.81 -3.87 -8.15
CA ARG A 217 0.74 -2.54 -8.77
C ARG A 217 0.91 -1.44 -7.74
N ILE A 218 0.21 -1.54 -6.61
CA ILE A 218 0.37 -0.60 -5.48
C ILE A 218 1.82 -0.59 -5.00
N LEU A 219 2.38 -1.77 -4.72
CA LEU A 219 3.75 -1.93 -4.24
C LEU A 219 4.78 -1.39 -5.24
N SER A 220 4.61 -1.61 -6.55
CA SER A 220 5.51 -1.08 -7.58
C SER A 220 5.49 0.46 -7.69
N GLN A 221 4.38 1.10 -7.30
CA GLN A 221 4.32 2.56 -7.17
C GLN A 221 5.00 3.02 -5.88
N MET A 222 4.86 2.27 -4.78
CA MET A 222 5.55 2.55 -3.53
C MET A 222 7.07 2.34 -3.62
N GLN A 223 7.55 1.37 -4.39
CA GLN A 223 8.99 1.14 -4.68
C GLN A 223 9.70 2.43 -5.12
N LYS A 224 9.06 3.19 -6.02
CA LYS A 224 9.61 4.41 -6.62
C LYS A 224 9.58 5.63 -5.71
N ARG A 225 8.90 5.53 -4.56
CA ARG A 225 8.65 6.66 -3.66
C ARG A 225 9.69 6.76 -2.54
N LYS A 226 9.75 7.92 -1.91
CA LYS A 226 10.66 8.32 -0.86
C LYS A 226 9.87 8.70 0.39
N SER A 227 10.46 8.48 1.55
CA SER A 227 9.91 8.90 2.82
C SER A 227 11.00 9.47 3.72
N THR A 228 10.60 10.29 4.68
CA THR A 228 11.52 10.83 5.69
C THR A 228 11.82 9.79 6.75
N ASN A 229 10.78 9.10 7.26
CA ASN A 229 10.95 7.90 8.06
C ASN A 229 10.70 6.68 7.15
N PRO A 230 11.58 5.67 7.10
CA PRO A 230 11.35 4.46 6.31
C PRO A 230 9.98 3.78 6.58
N VAL A 231 9.52 3.76 7.84
CA VAL A 231 8.22 3.18 8.26
C VAL A 231 7.03 3.84 7.59
N ASP A 232 7.15 5.12 7.20
CA ASP A 232 6.07 5.87 6.54
C ASP A 232 5.61 5.21 5.23
N LYS A 233 6.52 4.51 4.51
CA LYS A 233 6.14 3.80 3.29
C LYS A 233 5.19 2.65 3.60
N VAL A 234 5.39 1.95 4.72
CA VAL A 234 4.48 0.89 5.16
C VAL A 234 3.17 1.49 5.65
N ALA A 235 3.23 2.53 6.48
CA ALA A 235 2.03 3.21 6.99
C ALA A 235 1.17 3.80 5.86
N GLY A 236 1.80 4.30 4.78
CA GLY A 236 1.14 4.78 3.58
C GLY A 236 0.44 3.71 2.74
N LEU A 237 0.52 2.43 3.11
CA LEU A 237 -0.17 1.33 2.42
C LEU A 237 -1.45 0.87 3.12
N VAL A 238 -1.68 1.27 4.37
CA VAL A 238 -2.77 0.76 5.25
C VAL A 238 -4.13 0.80 4.55
N TYR A 239 -4.53 1.97 4.05
CA TYR A 239 -5.82 2.16 3.36
C TYR A 239 -5.83 1.59 1.94
N LEU A 240 -4.68 1.49 1.28
CA LEU A 240 -4.57 0.88 -0.04
C LEU A 240 -4.75 -0.64 0.02
N PHE A 241 -4.43 -1.25 1.17
CA PHE A 241 -4.56 -2.69 1.41
C PHE A 241 -5.95 -3.09 1.95
N TYR A 242 -6.85 -2.12 2.09
CA TYR A 242 -8.22 -2.29 2.61
C TYR A 242 -8.26 -3.03 3.94
N SER A 243 -7.25 -2.82 4.79
CA SER A 243 -7.09 -3.54 6.05
C SER A 243 -8.32 -3.34 6.95
N GLN A 244 -8.81 -4.42 7.58
CA GLN A 244 -9.96 -4.34 8.49
C GLN A 244 -9.62 -3.56 9.78
N TYR A 245 -8.35 -3.65 10.18
CA TYR A 245 -7.79 -3.00 11.35
C TYR A 245 -6.66 -2.08 10.91
N ILE A 246 -6.31 -1.11 11.75
CA ILE A 246 -5.21 -0.18 11.48
C ILE A 246 -4.17 -0.32 12.59
N PRO A 247 -2.91 -0.68 12.30
CA PRO A 247 -1.84 -0.69 13.29
C PRO A 247 -1.60 0.73 13.79
N ILE A 248 -1.26 0.89 15.07
CA ILE A 248 -0.74 2.18 15.53
C ILE A 248 0.58 2.49 14.83
N TYR A 249 0.83 3.77 14.59
CA TYR A 249 2.11 4.21 14.06
C TYR A 249 3.16 4.25 15.16
N ASP A 250 4.25 3.51 14.95
CA ASP A 250 5.44 3.50 15.79
C ASP A 250 6.64 3.88 14.93
N ALA A 251 7.15 5.09 15.13
CA ALA A 251 8.25 5.64 14.34
C ALA A 251 9.57 4.88 14.54
N ASP A 252 9.71 4.15 15.65
CA ASP A 252 10.90 3.41 16.03
C ASP A 252 10.79 1.91 15.67
N GLN A 253 9.65 1.47 15.15
CA GLN A 253 9.45 0.11 14.66
C GLN A 253 10.30 -0.15 13.42
N SER A 254 10.80 -1.38 13.23
CA SER A 254 11.47 -1.75 11.98
C SER A 254 10.47 -1.84 10.83
N GLU A 255 10.91 -1.56 9.61
CA GLU A 255 10.06 -1.66 8.42
C GLU A 255 9.51 -3.07 8.22
N GLU A 256 10.33 -4.10 8.48
CA GLU A 256 9.92 -5.50 8.37
C GLU A 256 8.84 -5.88 9.39
N ASP A 257 8.90 -5.32 10.60
CA ASP A 257 7.90 -5.56 11.64
C ASP A 257 6.57 -4.90 11.28
N ALA A 258 6.63 -3.64 10.85
CA ALA A 258 5.46 -2.90 10.38
C ALA A 258 4.83 -3.60 9.16
N TRP A 259 5.65 -4.06 8.21
CA TRP A 259 5.20 -4.77 7.01
C TRP A 259 4.54 -6.10 7.36
N THR A 260 5.15 -6.90 8.23
CA THR A 260 4.60 -8.17 8.69
C THR A 260 3.24 -7.96 9.38
N GLU A 261 3.13 -6.92 10.21
CA GLU A 261 1.89 -6.55 10.86
C GLU A 261 0.81 -6.15 9.85
N LEU A 262 1.14 -5.27 8.90
CA LEU A 262 0.22 -4.85 7.83
C LEU A 262 -0.27 -6.03 6.98
N VAL A 263 0.62 -6.91 6.51
CA VAL A 263 0.22 -8.10 5.72
C VAL A 263 -0.70 -9.02 6.52
N SER A 264 -0.52 -9.08 7.84
CA SER A 264 -1.34 -9.95 8.70
C SER A 264 -2.81 -9.52 8.81
N ILE A 265 -3.11 -8.24 8.53
CA ILE A 265 -4.44 -7.61 8.62
C ILE A 265 -4.97 -7.09 7.28
N ALA A 266 -4.14 -7.10 6.23
CA ALA A 266 -4.54 -6.81 4.86
C ALA A 266 -5.66 -7.76 4.40
N GLN A 267 -6.45 -7.33 3.42
CA GLN A 267 -7.52 -8.16 2.88
C GLN A 267 -7.05 -9.54 2.43
N ASP A 268 -7.89 -10.54 2.69
CA ASP A 268 -7.56 -11.95 2.48
C ASP A 268 -7.12 -12.27 1.05
N TRP A 269 -7.66 -11.56 0.04
CA TRP A 269 -7.27 -11.72 -1.36
C TRP A 269 -5.90 -11.11 -1.69
N PHE A 270 -5.51 -9.99 -1.06
CA PHE A 270 -4.16 -9.45 -1.23
C PHE A 270 -3.10 -10.35 -0.61
N ARG A 271 -3.43 -10.96 0.53
CA ARG A 271 -2.61 -12.00 1.12
C ARG A 271 -2.49 -13.20 0.18
N ALA A 272 -3.58 -13.59 -0.49
CA ALA A 272 -3.56 -14.64 -1.49
C ALA A 272 -2.66 -14.29 -2.69
N ASP A 273 -2.70 -13.06 -3.22
CA ASP A 273 -1.80 -12.61 -4.28
C ASP A 273 -0.33 -12.77 -3.87
N LEU A 274 0.05 -12.32 -2.66
CA LEU A 274 1.40 -12.48 -2.14
C LEU A 274 1.82 -13.96 -2.03
N PHE A 275 0.90 -14.84 -1.64
CA PHE A 275 1.21 -16.26 -1.47
C PHE A 275 1.31 -17.01 -2.79
N PHE A 276 0.38 -16.79 -3.72
CA PHE A 276 0.26 -17.56 -4.95
C PHE A 276 1.03 -16.98 -6.15
N LEU A 277 1.29 -15.67 -6.18
CA LEU A 277 1.88 -15.01 -7.36
C LEU A 277 3.33 -14.56 -7.15
N TYR A 278 3.73 -14.25 -5.92
CA TYR A 278 5.12 -13.90 -5.66
C TYR A 278 6.00 -15.16 -5.69
N PRO A 279 7.08 -15.21 -6.47
CA PRO A 279 7.77 -16.47 -6.77
C PRO A 279 8.68 -16.99 -5.66
N GLU A 280 9.30 -16.09 -4.89
CA GLU A 280 10.29 -16.48 -3.88
C GLU A 280 9.62 -16.77 -2.53
N PRO A 281 10.25 -17.56 -1.65
CA PRO A 281 9.85 -17.60 -0.26
C PRO A 281 10.26 -16.29 0.42
N GLY A 282 9.50 -15.90 1.44
CA GLY A 282 9.89 -14.81 2.32
C GLY A 282 11.24 -15.09 2.99
N ASN A 283 12.12 -14.09 3.05
CA ASN A 283 13.38 -14.15 3.78
C ASN A 283 13.33 -13.47 5.17
N GLY A 284 12.16 -12.95 5.56
CA GLY A 284 11.91 -12.26 6.83
C GLY A 284 11.34 -13.17 7.91
N LYS A 285 10.39 -12.64 8.70
CA LYS A 285 9.75 -13.38 9.82
C LYS A 285 8.80 -14.49 9.36
N LYS A 286 8.32 -14.40 8.12
CA LYS A 286 7.37 -15.32 7.48
C LYS A 286 7.97 -15.79 6.16
N PHE A 287 7.69 -17.03 5.78
CA PHE A 287 8.19 -17.61 4.53
C PHE A 287 7.13 -17.65 3.44
N TRP A 288 5.84 -17.54 3.81
CA TRP A 288 4.73 -17.64 2.85
C TRP A 288 4.50 -16.36 2.03
N HIS A 289 4.93 -15.18 2.51
CA HIS A 289 4.88 -13.92 1.79
C HIS A 289 6.27 -13.25 1.77
N PRO A 290 6.58 -12.37 0.81
CA PRO A 290 7.85 -11.66 0.78
C PRO A 290 8.06 -10.75 2.00
N SER A 291 9.32 -10.54 2.36
CA SER A 291 9.72 -9.49 3.31
C SER A 291 9.55 -8.10 2.71
N TRP A 292 9.68 -7.07 3.55
CA TRP A 292 9.69 -5.69 3.08
C TRP A 292 10.84 -5.43 2.10
N GLU A 293 12.05 -5.89 2.43
CA GLU A 293 13.23 -5.74 1.56
C GLU A 293 13.00 -6.34 0.16
N GLN A 294 12.47 -7.55 0.11
CA GLN A 294 12.12 -8.23 -1.14
C GLN A 294 11.11 -7.41 -1.95
N VAL A 295 10.04 -6.94 -1.30
CA VAL A 295 9.01 -6.12 -1.95
C VAL A 295 9.56 -4.79 -2.47
N MET A 296 10.59 -4.25 -1.83
CA MET A 296 11.12 -2.92 -2.17
C MET A 296 12.25 -2.95 -3.19
N THR A 297 12.95 -4.07 -3.34
CA THR A 297 14.15 -4.17 -4.20
C THR A 297 13.95 -5.06 -5.42
N GLU A 298 13.05 -6.04 -5.37
CA GLU A 298 12.89 -7.03 -6.44
C GLU A 298 11.81 -6.66 -7.48
N VAL A 299 11.83 -7.37 -8.60
CA VAL A 299 10.82 -7.24 -9.65
C VAL A 299 9.53 -7.91 -9.20
N LEU A 300 8.49 -7.11 -9.02
CA LEU A 300 7.18 -7.61 -8.58
C LEU A 300 6.37 -8.24 -9.74
N PRO A 301 5.54 -9.25 -9.45
CA PRO A 301 4.58 -9.78 -10.40
C PRO A 301 3.69 -8.69 -11.02
N LYS A 302 3.32 -8.83 -12.28
CA LYS A 302 2.43 -7.89 -12.99
C LYS A 302 0.95 -8.26 -12.88
N SER A 303 0.64 -9.50 -12.52
CA SER A 303 -0.70 -10.05 -12.44
C SER A 303 -1.33 -9.89 -11.05
N SER A 304 -2.64 -10.07 -10.99
CA SER A 304 -3.40 -10.30 -9.75
C SER A 304 -4.32 -11.49 -9.95
N LEU A 305 -4.69 -12.17 -8.88
CA LEU A 305 -5.69 -13.24 -8.96
C LEU A 305 -7.06 -12.64 -9.28
N ASN A 306 -7.81 -13.29 -10.17
CA ASN A 306 -9.18 -12.87 -10.43
C ASN A 306 -10.08 -13.16 -9.22
N LYS A 307 -10.45 -12.10 -8.50
CA LYS A 307 -11.17 -12.16 -7.22
C LYS A 307 -12.55 -12.82 -7.32
N VAL A 308 -13.19 -12.77 -8.48
CA VAL A 308 -14.52 -13.38 -8.71
C VAL A 308 -14.40 -14.89 -8.89
N LEU A 309 -13.30 -15.33 -9.50
CA LEU A 309 -13.07 -16.73 -9.87
C LEU A 309 -12.49 -17.55 -8.72
N TYR A 310 -11.73 -16.88 -7.85
CA TYR A 310 -10.96 -17.51 -6.80
C TYR A 310 -11.47 -17.04 -5.44
N ASN A 311 -12.39 -17.80 -4.82
CA ASN A 311 -12.77 -17.59 -3.41
C ASN A 311 -11.63 -18.03 -2.47
N ILE A 312 -10.47 -17.37 -2.59
CA ILE A 312 -9.20 -17.72 -1.95
C ILE A 312 -8.95 -16.75 -0.80
N LYS A 313 -8.80 -17.31 0.39
CA LYS A 313 -8.60 -16.53 1.61
C LYS A 313 -7.46 -17.07 2.45
N ILE A 314 -6.45 -16.25 2.69
CA ILE A 314 -5.42 -16.52 3.69
C ILE A 314 -5.83 -15.83 4.98
N ASN A 315 -6.13 -16.63 5.99
CA ASN A 315 -6.74 -16.17 7.22
C ASN A 315 -5.73 -16.15 8.36
N ARG A 316 -5.83 -15.16 9.23
CA ARG A 316 -5.18 -15.16 10.54
C ARG A 316 -5.90 -16.11 11.50
N THR A 317 -5.16 -16.76 12.38
CA THR A 317 -5.68 -17.62 13.46
C THR A 317 -5.75 -16.84 14.77
N LYS A 318 -6.63 -17.27 15.69
CA LYS A 318 -6.73 -16.68 17.04
C LYS A 318 -5.41 -16.68 17.83
N LYS A 319 -4.45 -17.54 17.47
CA LYS A 319 -3.13 -17.67 18.12
C LYS A 319 -2.03 -16.92 17.35
N GLY A 320 -2.37 -16.00 16.44
CA GLY A 320 -1.41 -15.20 15.67
C GLY A 320 -0.67 -15.94 14.55
N GLY A 321 -1.01 -17.19 14.25
CA GLY A 321 -0.51 -17.92 13.07
C GLY A 321 -1.37 -17.70 11.84
N ASP A 322 -0.85 -18.05 10.66
CA ASP A 322 -1.55 -17.92 9.38
C ASP A 322 -1.98 -19.29 8.86
N LYS A 323 -3.08 -19.33 8.12
CA LYS A 323 -3.60 -20.57 7.53
C LYS A 323 -4.24 -20.31 6.18
N TYR A 324 -4.17 -21.31 5.33
CA TYR A 324 -4.93 -21.38 4.09
C TYR A 324 -5.89 -22.57 4.14
N LEU A 325 -7.09 -22.41 3.59
CA LEU A 325 -8.06 -23.49 3.41
C LEU A 325 -8.28 -23.65 1.91
N GLY A 326 -7.84 -24.77 1.35
CA GLY A 326 -7.90 -24.99 -0.08
C GLY A 326 -7.30 -26.32 -0.53
N LEU A 327 -7.01 -26.41 -1.82
CA LEU A 327 -6.48 -27.62 -2.43
C LEU A 327 -5.08 -27.92 -1.91
N ARG A 328 -4.82 -29.19 -1.67
CA ARG A 328 -3.52 -29.69 -1.28
C ARG A 328 -3.23 -31.03 -1.92
N ILE A 329 -2.01 -31.21 -2.41
CA ILE A 329 -1.47 -32.49 -2.83
C ILE A 329 -0.25 -32.78 -1.96
N ASP A 330 -0.29 -33.90 -1.25
CA ASP A 330 0.81 -34.34 -0.40
C ASP A 330 1.79 -35.20 -1.18
N SER A 331 3.08 -35.08 -0.86
CA SER A 331 4.13 -35.99 -1.31
C SER A 331 4.23 -36.16 -2.83
N CYS A 332 4.41 -35.05 -3.55
CA CYS A 332 4.75 -35.06 -4.98
C CYS A 332 6.27 -34.85 -5.18
N ARG A 333 6.79 -35.23 -6.36
CA ARG A 333 8.17 -34.91 -6.76
C ARG A 333 8.16 -33.88 -7.88
N VAL A 334 8.84 -32.76 -7.68
CA VAL A 334 9.06 -31.73 -8.71
C VAL A 334 10.49 -31.87 -9.22
N ARG A 335 10.69 -31.77 -10.53
CA ARG A 335 12.01 -31.86 -11.16
C ARG A 335 12.14 -31.12 -12.48
N GLY A 336 13.35 -30.68 -12.83
CA GLY A 336 13.66 -29.98 -14.07
C GLY A 336 13.33 -28.48 -14.06
N LEU A 337 13.21 -27.86 -12.88
CA LEU A 337 12.95 -26.42 -12.73
C LEU A 337 14.15 -25.65 -12.15
N VAL A 338 15.33 -26.29 -12.13
CA VAL A 338 16.56 -25.77 -11.51
C VAL A 338 17.40 -24.94 -12.50
N ASP A 339 17.41 -25.31 -13.78
CA ASP A 339 18.39 -24.85 -14.78
C ASP A 339 18.39 -23.32 -15.03
N GLU A 340 19.42 -22.78 -15.66
CA GLU A 340 19.57 -21.32 -15.77
C GLU A 340 18.40 -20.64 -16.51
N PRO A 341 17.91 -19.50 -15.99
CA PRO A 341 16.76 -18.82 -16.54
C PRO A 341 17.08 -18.20 -17.91
N SER A 342 16.16 -18.32 -18.86
CA SER A 342 16.04 -17.35 -19.95
C SER A 342 15.00 -16.30 -19.53
N PRO A 343 15.28 -14.99 -19.63
CA PRO A 343 14.32 -13.93 -19.27
C PRO A 343 13.00 -14.01 -20.04
N GLU A 344 12.98 -14.70 -21.19
CA GLU A 344 11.85 -14.74 -22.12
C GLU A 344 11.10 -16.08 -22.15
N ILE A 345 11.66 -17.14 -21.53
CA ILE A 345 11.11 -18.49 -21.62
C ILE A 345 10.74 -19.00 -20.22
N PRO A 346 9.47 -19.36 -19.97
CA PRO A 346 9.06 -20.02 -18.74
C PRO A 346 9.91 -21.26 -18.45
N ARG A 347 10.23 -21.49 -17.18
CA ARG A 347 10.89 -22.74 -16.75
C ARG A 347 9.91 -23.89 -16.95
N CYS A 348 10.32 -24.94 -17.64
CA CYS A 348 9.50 -26.12 -17.90
C CYS A 348 10.05 -27.32 -17.14
N GLY A 349 9.19 -28.02 -16.40
CA GLY A 349 9.60 -29.16 -15.59
C GLY A 349 8.55 -30.27 -15.56
N LYS A 350 8.76 -31.22 -14.67
CA LYS A 350 7.88 -32.37 -14.45
C LYS A 350 7.40 -32.44 -13.00
N LEU A 351 6.14 -32.82 -12.85
CA LEU A 351 5.53 -33.15 -11.57
C LEU A 351 5.15 -34.61 -11.55
N ASP A 352 5.80 -35.40 -10.70
CA ASP A 352 5.50 -36.81 -10.50
C ASP A 352 4.61 -36.99 -9.26
N ILE A 353 3.45 -37.63 -9.43
CA ILE A 353 2.49 -37.93 -8.36
C ILE A 353 2.17 -39.42 -8.38
N THR A 354 2.04 -40.01 -7.18
CA THR A 354 1.54 -41.38 -7.03
C THR A 354 0.06 -41.33 -6.67
N SER A 355 -0.78 -42.00 -7.45
CA SER A 355 -2.22 -42.08 -7.20
C SER A 355 -2.54 -42.95 -5.99
N HIS A 356 -3.79 -42.91 -5.53
CA HIS A 356 -4.30 -43.78 -4.48
C HIS A 356 -4.17 -45.28 -4.82
N LEU A 357 -4.07 -45.63 -6.12
CA LEU A 357 -3.82 -47.00 -6.61
C LEU A 357 -2.32 -47.35 -6.68
N GLY A 358 -1.42 -46.49 -6.18
CA GLY A 358 0.03 -46.70 -6.23
C GLY A 358 0.67 -46.48 -7.61
N ARG A 359 -0.10 -46.03 -8.62
CA ARG A 359 0.41 -45.77 -9.97
C ARG A 359 1.09 -44.41 -10.03
N LYS A 360 2.24 -44.34 -10.69
CA LYS A 360 2.98 -43.09 -10.92
C LYS A 360 2.43 -42.38 -12.15
N HIS A 361 2.19 -41.09 -12.02
CA HIS A 361 1.75 -40.19 -13.08
C HIS A 361 2.71 -39.01 -13.15
N THR A 362 3.04 -38.58 -14.37
CA THR A 362 3.93 -37.45 -14.62
C THR A 362 3.17 -36.40 -15.42
N PHE A 363 3.24 -35.15 -14.96
CA PHE A 363 2.59 -33.98 -15.57
C PHE A 363 3.63 -32.96 -15.99
N ASP A 364 3.34 -32.25 -17.08
CA ASP A 364 4.16 -31.10 -17.49
C ASP A 364 3.76 -29.86 -16.70
N VAL A 365 4.74 -29.18 -16.14
CA VAL A 365 4.55 -27.97 -15.32
C VAL A 365 5.41 -26.83 -15.82
N VAL A 366 4.97 -25.61 -15.54
CA VAL A 366 5.68 -24.38 -15.89
C VAL A 366 5.79 -23.45 -14.68
N ALA A 367 6.90 -22.73 -14.58
CA ALA A 367 7.09 -21.62 -13.65
C ALA A 367 7.42 -20.35 -14.45
N ASN A 368 6.50 -19.38 -14.40
CA ASN A 368 6.59 -18.11 -15.14
C ASN A 368 7.45 -17.07 -14.39
N HIS A 369 8.61 -17.49 -13.88
CA HIS A 369 9.55 -16.64 -13.14
C HIS A 369 10.97 -17.21 -13.18
N ALA A 370 11.95 -16.36 -12.86
CA ALA A 370 13.36 -16.75 -12.87
C ALA A 370 13.82 -17.54 -11.64
N TYR A 371 13.08 -17.48 -10.52
CA TYR A 371 13.48 -18.17 -9.28
C TYR A 371 13.49 -19.71 -9.46
N PRO A 372 14.59 -20.41 -9.11
CA PRO A 372 14.72 -21.84 -9.33
C PRO A 372 13.91 -22.66 -8.33
N ILE A 373 13.43 -23.82 -8.76
CA ILE A 373 12.75 -24.79 -7.89
C ILE A 373 13.59 -26.07 -7.86
N PRO A 374 14.34 -26.34 -6.77
CA PRO A 374 15.19 -27.52 -6.65
C PRO A 374 14.43 -28.82 -6.89
N ASP A 375 15.05 -29.78 -7.57
CA ASP A 375 14.53 -31.13 -7.67
C ASP A 375 14.31 -31.73 -6.27
N GLY A 376 13.12 -32.29 -6.02
CA GLY A 376 12.84 -32.79 -4.69
C GLY A 376 11.41 -33.23 -4.44
N LYS A 377 11.15 -33.66 -3.20
CA LYS A 377 9.81 -33.97 -2.71
C LYS A 377 9.19 -32.74 -2.07
N TYR A 378 7.94 -32.48 -2.40
CA TYR A 378 7.20 -31.30 -2.00
C TYR A 378 5.76 -31.63 -1.64
N THR A 379 5.10 -30.66 -1.02
CA THR A 379 3.65 -30.53 -0.91
C THR A 379 3.24 -29.37 -1.80
N LEU A 380 2.12 -29.52 -2.52
CA LEU A 380 1.53 -28.43 -3.30
C LEU A 380 0.28 -27.91 -2.61
N ILE A 381 0.11 -26.60 -2.60
CA ILE A 381 -1.12 -25.92 -2.21
C ILE A 381 -1.66 -25.17 -3.41
N GLY A 382 -2.88 -25.48 -3.83
CA GLY A 382 -3.47 -24.96 -5.07
C GLY A 382 -4.51 -23.87 -4.82
N THR A 383 -4.64 -22.97 -5.77
CA THR A 383 -5.84 -22.13 -5.92
C THR A 383 -7.07 -23.03 -6.14
N ALA A 384 -8.27 -22.61 -5.71
CA ALA A 384 -9.48 -23.39 -5.99
C ALA A 384 -9.76 -23.40 -7.51
N LYS A 385 -10.13 -24.55 -8.09
CA LYS A 385 -10.59 -24.61 -9.49
C LYS A 385 -11.99 -24.03 -9.58
N HIS A 386 -12.17 -23.05 -10.46
CA HIS A 386 -13.48 -22.65 -10.92
C HIS A 386 -13.77 -23.31 -12.27
N GLY A 387 -14.94 -23.94 -12.41
CA GLY A 387 -15.25 -24.79 -13.57
C GLY A 387 -15.31 -24.08 -14.93
N SER A 388 -15.26 -22.75 -14.96
CA SER A 388 -15.51 -21.92 -16.14
C SER A 388 -14.29 -21.15 -16.68
N THR A 389 -13.10 -21.30 -16.11
CA THR A 389 -11.99 -20.35 -16.35
C THR A 389 -10.98 -20.84 -17.38
N MET A 390 -10.45 -19.90 -18.16
CA MET A 390 -9.25 -20.11 -18.99
C MET A 390 -7.96 -20.09 -18.16
N GLU A 391 -8.00 -19.48 -16.97
CA GLU A 391 -6.89 -19.49 -16.01
C GLU A 391 -6.88 -20.81 -15.24
N GLY A 392 -5.73 -21.49 -15.27
CA GLY A 392 -5.52 -22.74 -14.57
C GLY A 392 -5.10 -22.56 -13.12
N VAL A 393 -5.13 -23.65 -12.34
CA VAL A 393 -4.73 -23.64 -10.93
C VAL A 393 -3.25 -23.28 -10.78
N ILE A 394 -2.99 -22.32 -9.90
CA ILE A 394 -1.65 -21.96 -9.46
C ILE A 394 -1.33 -22.77 -8.20
N TRP A 395 -0.18 -23.43 -8.20
CA TRP A 395 0.29 -24.27 -7.12
C TRP A 395 1.48 -23.64 -6.43
N VAL A 396 1.36 -23.40 -5.13
CA VAL A 396 2.49 -23.07 -4.26
C VAL A 396 3.21 -24.37 -3.91
N VAL A 397 4.48 -24.44 -4.28
CA VAL A 397 5.41 -25.51 -3.93
C VAL A 397 5.97 -25.22 -2.54
N GLY A 398 5.92 -26.19 -1.64
CA GLY A 398 6.52 -26.03 -0.31
C GLY A 398 6.86 -27.34 0.38
N LYS A 399 7.49 -27.21 1.54
CA LYS A 399 7.89 -28.32 2.41
C LYS A 399 7.21 -28.17 3.75
N GLU A 400 6.91 -29.29 4.40
CA GLU A 400 6.50 -29.24 5.80
C GLU A 400 7.73 -29.03 6.68
N ASP A 401 7.66 -28.03 7.55
CA ASP A 401 8.64 -27.83 8.61
C ASP A 401 8.32 -28.82 9.75
N GLY A 402 9.10 -29.91 9.79
CA GLY A 402 9.02 -30.94 10.82
C GLY A 402 9.44 -30.47 12.22
N VAL A 403 10.17 -29.36 12.31
CA VAL A 403 10.64 -28.80 13.59
C VAL A 403 9.57 -27.90 14.21
N ARG A 404 8.81 -27.16 13.40
CA ARG A 404 7.78 -26.20 13.86
C ARG A 404 6.35 -26.65 13.60
N LYS A 405 5.89 -27.69 14.31
CA LYS A 405 4.47 -28.10 14.37
C LYS A 405 3.81 -28.38 12.99
N LYS A 406 4.53 -28.96 12.03
CA LYS A 406 4.03 -29.29 10.68
C LYS A 406 3.43 -28.08 9.94
N LYS A 407 4.12 -26.93 9.98
CA LYS A 407 3.72 -25.76 9.18
C LYS A 407 4.25 -25.88 7.76
N PHE A 408 3.50 -25.35 6.79
CA PHE A 408 3.92 -25.29 5.41
C PHE A 408 4.86 -24.12 5.18
N ARG A 409 6.08 -24.41 4.75
CA ARG A 409 7.09 -23.44 4.31
C ARG A 409 7.08 -23.39 2.79
N LYS A 410 6.71 -22.23 2.24
CA LYS A 410 6.78 -21.96 0.80
C LYS A 410 8.21 -22.11 0.30
N VAL A 411 8.33 -22.59 -0.93
CA VAL A 411 9.58 -22.69 -1.70
C VAL A 411 9.44 -21.89 -2.97
N SER A 412 8.35 -22.08 -3.73
CA SER A 412 8.07 -21.27 -4.92
C SER A 412 6.64 -21.49 -5.44
N VAL A 413 6.35 -21.10 -6.68
CA VAL A 413 5.03 -21.26 -7.33
C VAL A 413 5.18 -21.87 -8.72
N LEU A 414 4.17 -22.60 -9.20
CA LEU A 414 4.12 -23.15 -10.55
C LEU A 414 2.68 -23.33 -11.01
N SER A 415 2.48 -23.59 -12.29
CA SER A 415 1.20 -24.02 -12.85
C SER A 415 1.37 -25.26 -13.73
N MET A 416 0.27 -25.90 -14.08
CA MET A 416 0.30 -26.92 -15.13
C MET A 416 0.66 -26.26 -16.46
N ALA A 417 1.37 -26.98 -17.33
CA ALA A 417 1.84 -26.43 -18.61
C ALA A 417 0.70 -26.02 -19.55
N ASN A 418 -0.46 -26.68 -19.43
CA ASN A 418 -1.66 -26.38 -20.20
C ASN A 418 -2.90 -26.99 -19.55
N LYS A 419 -4.09 -26.62 -20.06
CA LYS A 419 -5.39 -27.11 -19.59
C LYS A 419 -5.52 -28.64 -19.66
N ARG A 420 -4.89 -29.30 -20.62
CA ARG A 420 -4.94 -30.77 -20.75
C ARG A 420 -4.22 -31.47 -19.59
N GLU A 421 -3.04 -30.97 -19.20
CA GLU A 421 -2.31 -31.47 -18.03
C GLU A 421 -3.10 -31.25 -16.74
N GLU A 422 -3.71 -30.08 -16.61
CA GLU A 422 -4.58 -29.78 -15.49
C GLU A 422 -5.79 -30.73 -15.42
N ASP A 423 -6.52 -30.93 -16.52
CA ASP A 423 -7.67 -31.83 -16.54
C ASP A 423 -7.28 -33.29 -16.26
N LYS A 424 -6.09 -33.74 -16.66
CA LYS A 424 -5.56 -35.05 -16.28
C LYS A 424 -5.32 -35.13 -14.77
N LEU A 425 -4.74 -34.09 -14.16
CA LEU A 425 -4.49 -34.05 -12.72
C LEU A 425 -5.81 -34.07 -11.93
N TRP A 426 -6.81 -33.34 -12.40
CA TRP A 426 -8.15 -33.31 -11.80
C TRP A 426 -8.83 -34.67 -11.84
N LYS A 427 -8.76 -35.40 -12.97
CA LYS A 427 -9.30 -36.76 -13.09
C LYS A 427 -8.63 -37.78 -12.18
N LEU A 428 -7.40 -37.51 -11.74
CA LEU A 428 -6.67 -38.42 -10.86
C LEU A 428 -7.16 -38.37 -9.40
N ASP A 429 -7.87 -37.29 -9.04
CA ASP A 429 -8.47 -37.09 -7.70
C ASP A 429 -7.50 -37.30 -6.54
N VAL A 430 -6.29 -36.77 -6.69
CA VAL A 430 -5.19 -36.86 -5.70
C VAL A 430 -5.10 -35.65 -4.77
N HIS A 431 -5.90 -34.62 -5.05
CA HIS A 431 -5.94 -33.41 -4.25
C HIS A 431 -6.99 -33.57 -3.16
N ARG A 432 -6.74 -32.96 -1.99
CA ARG A 432 -7.71 -32.86 -0.91
C ARG A 432 -7.93 -31.42 -0.51
N TYR A 433 -9.12 -31.12 -0.04
CA TYR A 433 -9.41 -29.82 0.54
C TYR A 433 -9.04 -29.83 2.01
N THR A 434 -8.09 -29.00 2.43
CA THR A 434 -7.62 -29.01 3.81
C THR A 434 -7.17 -27.66 4.31
N LYS A 435 -7.18 -27.53 5.63
CA LYS A 435 -6.68 -26.38 6.37
C LYS A 435 -5.18 -26.56 6.63
N THR A 436 -4.36 -25.79 5.93
CA THR A 436 -2.90 -25.84 6.06
C THR A 436 -2.38 -24.63 6.83
N PRO A 437 -1.70 -24.82 7.98
CA PRO A 437 -0.97 -23.76 8.67
C PRO A 437 0.24 -23.31 7.85
N LEU A 438 0.44 -22.00 7.71
CA LEU A 438 1.55 -21.41 6.96
C LEU A 438 2.65 -20.96 7.94
N LEU A 439 3.91 -21.04 7.49
CA LEU A 439 5.08 -20.58 8.25
C LEU A 439 5.46 -19.15 7.89
#